data_AF-A0A975KK09-F1
#
_entry.id   AF-A0A975KK09-F1
#
_cell.length_a   1.000
_cell.length_b   1.000
_cell.length_c   1.000
_cell.angle_alpha   90.00
_cell.angle_beta   90.00
_cell.angle_gamma   90.00
#
_symmetry.space_group_name_H-M   'P 1'
#
loop_
_entity.id
_entity.type
_entity.pdbx_description
1 polymer ?
#
loop_
_entity_poly.entity_id
_entity_poly.type
_entity_poly.pdbx_seq_one_letter_code
_entity_poly.pdbx_strand_id
1 'polypeptide(L)'
;MYNTKDFEQAMHVCSYKLDRVFYHKKHSRFVQKIYGRVPIPKKVTISGERKIIIYWRRFRWNDAGQCFSFYSSIRKRKYDLPLRSLEEQKRITQS
;
A
#
# COMPACT_ATOMS: atom_id res chain seq x y z
N MET A 1 -9.94 9.22 -10.18
CA MET A 1 -8.96 9.45 -9.10
C MET A 1 -9.51 8.85 -7.83
N TYR A 2 -8.69 8.13 -7.08
CA TYR A 2 -9.12 7.42 -5.89
C TYR A 2 -9.05 8.31 -4.64
N ASN A 3 -9.97 8.09 -3.71
CA ASN A 3 -9.98 8.78 -2.42
C ASN A 3 -9.32 7.91 -1.34
N THR A 4 -9.21 8.44 -0.12
CA THR A 4 -8.56 7.72 0.98
C THR A 4 -9.21 6.37 1.28
N LYS A 5 -10.53 6.24 1.19
CA LYS A 5 -11.25 4.98 1.46
C LYS A 5 -10.89 3.89 0.45
N ASP A 6 -10.70 4.26 -0.81
CA ASP A 6 -10.28 3.30 -1.85
C ASP A 6 -8.89 2.74 -1.54
N PHE A 7 -7.97 3.60 -1.08
CA PHE A 7 -6.63 3.18 -0.67
C PHE A 7 -6.62 2.39 0.63
N GLU A 8 -7.44 2.76 1.62
CA GLU A 8 -7.61 2.01 2.87
C GLU A 8 -8.09 0.59 2.58
N GLN A 9 -9.11 0.45 1.73
CA GLN A 9 -9.62 -0.85 1.30
C GLN A 9 -8.55 -1.67 0.57
N ALA A 10 -7.82 -1.06 -0.36
CA ALA A 10 -6.76 -1.75 -1.10
C ALA A 10 -5.62 -2.20 -0.19
N MET A 11 -5.20 -1.36 0.74
CA MET A 11 -4.18 -1.73 1.72
C MET A 11 -4.65 -2.84 2.65
N HIS A 12 -5.92 -2.80 3.07
CA HIS A 12 -6.51 -3.86 3.88
C HIS A 12 -6.46 -5.22 3.16
N VAL A 13 -6.91 -5.28 1.90
CA VAL A 13 -6.87 -6.51 1.08
C VAL A 13 -5.44 -7.03 0.93
N CYS A 14 -4.46 -6.15 0.76
CA CYS A 14 -3.06 -6.53 0.65
C CYS A 14 -2.35 -6.78 2.00
N SER A 15 -3.04 -6.61 3.14
CA SER A 15 -2.45 -6.67 4.49
C SER A 15 -1.32 -5.64 4.71
N TYR A 16 -1.42 -4.48 4.08
CA TYR A 16 -0.49 -3.36 4.22
C TYR A 16 -0.99 -2.38 5.28
N LYS A 17 -0.08 -1.60 5.85
CA LYS A 17 -0.40 -0.55 6.83
C LYS A 17 -0.28 0.83 6.19
N LEU A 18 -1.32 1.64 6.35
CA LEU A 18 -1.33 3.04 5.94
C LEU A 18 -0.71 3.88 7.07
N ASP A 19 0.28 4.72 6.73
CA ASP A 19 0.95 5.59 7.71
C ASP A 19 0.60 7.07 7.50
N ARG A 20 0.55 7.56 6.25
CA ARG A 20 0.25 8.96 5.93
C ARG A 20 -0.31 9.10 4.52
N VAL A 21 -1.29 9.99 4.37
CA VAL A 21 -1.93 10.34 3.09
C VAL A 21 -1.61 11.79 2.74
N PHE A 22 -1.34 12.04 1.46
CA PHE A 22 -1.14 13.38 0.89
C PHE A 22 -2.18 13.61 -0.20
N TYR A 23 -2.74 14.82 -0.22
CA TYR A 23 -3.82 15.21 -1.13
C TYR A 23 -3.34 16.25 -2.13
N HIS A 24 -3.92 16.26 -3.34
CA HIS A 24 -3.52 17.20 -4.40
C HIS A 24 -3.72 18.68 -4.05
N LYS A 25 -4.73 18.98 -3.22
CA LYS A 25 -5.04 20.34 -2.74
C LYS A 25 -5.50 20.24 -1.28
N LYS A 26 -5.42 21.35 -0.54
CA LYS A 26 -5.72 21.42 0.91
C LYS A 26 -7.10 20.88 1.32
N HIS A 27 -8.09 20.91 0.42
CA HIS A 27 -9.45 20.39 0.62
C HIS A 27 -9.85 19.30 -0.40
N SER A 28 -8.88 18.72 -1.10
CA SER A 28 -9.15 17.65 -2.05
C SER A 28 -9.45 16.34 -1.31
N ARG A 29 -10.45 15.61 -1.79
CA ARG A 29 -10.70 14.21 -1.37
C ARG A 29 -9.81 13.21 -2.12
N PHE A 30 -9.08 13.66 -3.14
CA PHE A 30 -8.25 12.82 -3.99
C PHE A 30 -6.83 12.72 -3.49
N VAL A 31 -6.37 11.48 -3.36
CA VAL A 31 -5.03 11.12 -2.94
C VAL A 31 -4.05 11.45 -4.06
N GLN A 32 -2.96 12.14 -3.71
CA GLN A 32 -1.79 12.36 -4.56
C GLN A 32 -0.71 11.30 -4.29
N LYS A 33 -0.52 10.97 -3.01
CA LYS A 33 0.56 10.09 -2.56
C LYS A 33 0.20 9.49 -1.22
N ILE A 34 0.65 8.26 -0.97
CA ILE A 34 0.55 7.61 0.33
C ILE A 34 1.89 7.05 0.77
N TYR A 35 2.14 7.11 2.08
CA TYR A 35 3.17 6.35 2.76
C TYR A 35 2.54 5.25 3.59
N GLY A 36 3.22 4.10 3.62
CA GLY A 36 2.76 2.94 4.35
C GLY A 36 3.83 1.88 4.45
N ARG A 37 3.45 0.71 4.98
CA ARG A 37 4.35 -0.41 5.26
C ARG A 37 3.80 -1.72 4.72
N VAL A 38 4.70 -2.52 4.16
CA VAL A 38 4.44 -3.87 3.64
C VAL A 38 5.09 -4.89 4.59
N PRO A 39 4.38 -5.97 4.96
CA PRO A 39 4.98 -7.05 5.73
C PRO A 39 5.90 -7.89 4.84
N ILE A 40 7.16 -8.04 5.23
CA ILE A 40 8.16 -8.85 4.55
C ILE A 40 8.65 -9.92 5.51
N PRO A 41 8.44 -11.22 5.23
CA PRO A 41 9.03 -12.29 6.00
C PRO A 41 10.57 -12.22 5.92
N LYS A 42 11.23 -12.15 7.06
CA LYS A 42 12.69 -12.14 7.17
C LYS A 42 13.14 -13.31 8.03
N LYS A 43 14.03 -14.13 7.49
CA LYS A 43 14.71 -15.19 8.24
C LYS A 43 15.77 -14.56 9.14
N VAL A 44 15.71 -14.85 10.43
CA VAL A 44 16.65 -14.37 11.45
C VAL A 44 17.03 -15.52 12.36
N THR A 45 18.22 -15.46 12.95
CA THR A 45 18.63 -16.38 14.02
C THR A 45 18.49 -15.64 15.35
N ILE A 46 17.68 -16.18 16.26
CA ILE A 46 17.50 -15.64 17.61
C ILE A 46 17.83 -16.77 18.58
N SER A 47 18.84 -16.56 19.43
CA SER A 47 19.29 -17.54 20.42
C SER A 47 19.62 -18.91 19.81
N GLY A 48 20.29 -18.93 18.65
CA GLY A 48 20.67 -20.17 17.95
C GLY A 48 19.57 -20.81 17.09
N GLU A 49 18.31 -20.40 17.24
CA GLU A 49 17.20 -20.92 16.44
C GLU A 49 16.89 -20.05 15.21
N ARG A 50 16.68 -20.70 14.06
CA ARG A 50 16.22 -20.04 12.84
C ARG A 50 14.73 -19.77 12.93
N LYS A 51 14.34 -18.49 12.93
CA LYS A 51 12.94 -18.03 12.99
C LYS A 51 12.61 -17.13 11.79
N ILE A 52 11.33 -17.08 11.42
CA ILE A 52 10.80 -16.12 10.45
C ILE A 52 10.06 -15.04 11.22
N ILE A 53 10.51 -13.79 11.10
CA ILE A 53 9.83 -12.62 11.66
C ILE A 53 9.23 -11.78 10.54
N ILE A 54 8.16 -11.06 10.83
CA ILE A 54 7.58 -10.10 9.88
C ILE A 54 8.24 -8.74 10.07
N TYR A 55 9.01 -8.31 9.07
CA TYR A 55 9.58 -6.97 9.00
C TYR A 55 8.66 -6.03 8.21
N TRP A 56 8.24 -4.94 8.83
CA TRP A 56 7.37 -3.93 8.19
C TRP A 56 8.20 -2.90 7.43
N ARG A 57 8.35 -3.10 6.11
CA ARG A 57 9.16 -2.22 5.27
C ARG A 57 8.35 -1.04 4.76
N ARG A 58 8.89 0.17 4.86
CA ARG A 58 8.26 1.40 4.38
C ARG A 58 8.32 1.53 2.86
N PHE A 59 7.22 1.97 2.27
CA PHE A 59 7.07 2.25 0.84
C PHE A 59 6.19 3.48 0.61
N ARG A 60 6.13 3.92 -0.65
CA ARG A 60 5.27 5.01 -1.10
C ARG A 60 4.45 4.58 -2.31
N TRP A 61 3.22 5.05 -2.38
CA TRP A 61 2.32 4.86 -3.52
C TRP A 61 1.92 6.19 -4.11
N ASN A 62 1.73 6.24 -5.43
CA ASN A 62 1.11 7.39 -6.11
C ASN A 62 -0.43 7.26 -6.12
N ASP A 63 -1.08 8.26 -6.69
CA ASP A 63 -2.52 8.36 -6.95
C ASP A 63 -3.11 7.18 -7.75
N ALA A 64 -2.31 6.51 -8.57
CA ALA A 64 -2.70 5.31 -9.32
C ALA A 64 -2.47 3.99 -8.57
N GLY A 65 -1.96 4.02 -7.34
CA GLY A 65 -1.67 2.80 -6.56
C GLY A 65 -0.37 2.10 -6.97
N GLN A 66 0.51 2.73 -7.73
CA GLN A 66 1.82 2.17 -8.08
C GLN A 66 2.80 2.38 -6.93
N CYS A 67 3.50 1.32 -6.55
CA CYS A 67 4.42 1.30 -5.42
C CYS A 67 5.84 1.66 -5.83
N PHE A 68 6.51 2.44 -4.99
CA PHE A 68 7.90 2.82 -5.13
C PHE A 68 8.64 2.66 -3.80
N SER A 69 9.95 2.45 -3.88
CA SER A 69 10.84 2.54 -2.72
C SER A 69 10.60 3.85 -1.96
N PHE A 70 10.66 3.79 -0.64
CA PHE A 70 10.47 4.99 0.18
C PHE A 70 11.51 6.08 -0.12
N TYR A 71 12.77 5.68 -0.34
CA TYR A 71 13.92 6.57 -0.52
C TYR A 71 14.35 6.77 -1.98
N SER A 72 13.70 6.12 -2.94
CA SER A 72 14.08 6.24 -4.35
C SER A 72 12.89 6.14 -5.30
N SER A 73 13.09 6.43 -6.58
CA SER A 73 12.05 6.31 -7.62
C SER A 73 11.97 4.93 -8.26
N ILE A 74 12.60 3.93 -7.63
CA ILE A 74 12.52 2.55 -8.11
C ILE A 74 11.12 2.00 -7.82
N ARG A 75 10.39 1.66 -8.89
CA ARG A 75 9.07 1.03 -8.81
C ARG A 75 9.17 -0.41 -8.30
N LYS A 76 8.24 -0.80 -7.43
CA LYS A 76 8.14 -2.15 -6.83
C LYS A 76 6.78 -2.76 -7.14
N ARG A 77 6.60 -3.15 -8.40
CA ARG A 77 5.32 -3.66 -8.97
C ARG A 77 4.64 -4.76 -8.14
N LYS A 78 5.42 -5.63 -7.49
CA LYS A 78 4.93 -6.69 -6.58
C LYS A 78 4.04 -6.14 -5.44
N TYR A 79 4.22 -4.87 -5.07
CA TYR A 79 3.50 -4.22 -3.98
C TYR A 79 2.55 -3.13 -4.48
N ASP A 80 2.23 -3.09 -5.77
CA ASP A 80 1.21 -2.19 -6.30
C ASP A 80 -0.16 -2.53 -5.69
N LEU A 81 -0.99 -1.50 -5.48
CA LEU A 81 -2.33 -1.65 -4.93
C LEU A 81 -3.34 -1.93 -6.05
N PRO A 82 -4.25 -2.90 -5.89
CA PRO A 82 -5.21 -3.30 -6.91
C PRO A 82 -6.44 -2.36 -6.98
N LEU A 83 -6.22 -1.04 -7.03
CA LEU A 83 -7.31 -0.04 -6.94
C LEU A 83 -8.36 -0.22 -8.04
N ARG A 84 -7.92 -0.45 -9.28
CA ARG A 84 -8.82 -0.64 -10.43
C ARG A 84 -9.67 -1.90 -10.29
N SER A 85 -9.05 -3.02 -9.90
CA SER A 85 -9.76 -4.29 -9.72
C SER A 85 -10.81 -4.19 -8.60
N LEU A 86 -10.51 -3.46 -7.53
CA LEU A 86 -11.47 -3.21 -6.45
C LEU A 86 -12.62 -2.31 -6.89
N GLU A 87 -12.36 -1.31 -7.74
CA GLU A 87 -13.42 -0.48 -8.32
C GLU A 87 -14.34 -1.30 -9.23
N GLU A 88 -13.78 -2.15 -10.09
CA GLU A 88 -14.54 -3.05 -10.97
C GLU A 88 -15.41 -4.02 -10.16
N GLN A 89 -14.88 -4.61 -9.08
CA GLN A 89 -15.64 -5.48 -8.18
C GLN A 89 -16.81 -4.74 -7.51
N LYS A 90 -16.60 -3.52 -7.02
CA LYS A 90 -17.68 -2.71 -6.40
C LYS A 90 -18.85 -2.50 -7.37
N ARG A 91 -18.56 -2.27 -8.66
CA ARG A 91 -19.60 -2.05 -9.68
C ARG A 91 -20.44 -3.30 -9.91
N ILE A 92 -19.80 -4.47 -9.97
CA ILE A 92 -20.49 -5.76 -10.19
C ILE A 92 -21.37 -6.13 -8.99
N THR A 93 -20.93 -5.86 -7.75
CA THR A 93 -21.70 -6.21 -6.56
C THR A 93 -22.89 -5.27 -6.29
N GLN A 94 -22.92 -4.10 -6.93
CA GLN A 94 -23.99 -3.11 -6.76
C GLN A 94 -25.04 -3.13 -7.89
N SER A 95 -24.84 -3.96 -8.92
CA SER A 95 -25.83 -4.25 -9.98
C SER A 95 -26.63 -5.49 -9.64
#